data_AF-A0A4Q1C935-F1
#
_entry.id   AF-A0A4Q1C935-F1
#
_cell.length_a   1.000
_cell.length_b   1.000
_cell.length_c   1.000
_cell.angle_alpha   90.00
_cell.angle_beta   90.00
_cell.angle_gamma   90.00
#
_symmetry.space_group_name_H-M   'P 1'
#
loop_
_entity.id
_entity.type
_entity.pdbx_description
1 polymer ?
#
loop_
_entity_poly.entity_id
_entity_poly.type
_entity_poly.pdbx_seq_one_letter_code
_entity_poly.pdbx_strand_id
1 'polypeptide(L)' 'MKPEDRYLKFVRWSDEDSAYVGYCPDLFPWGGVCHGATEEATYRKLRILVREEVAQLSRKRQLLPAPNTRAMRDAVLV' A
#
# COMPACT_ATOMS: atom_id res chain seq x y z
N MET A 1 5.30 -10.68 12.82
CA MET A 1 4.82 -9.78 11.75
C MET A 1 5.76 -8.60 11.66
N LYS A 2 6.16 -8.20 10.45
CA LYS A 2 6.90 -6.95 10.23
C LYS A 2 5.93 -5.77 10.36
N PRO A 3 6.38 -4.57 10.76
CA PRO A 3 5.47 -3.45 10.95
C PRO A 3 4.70 -3.10 9.68
N GLU A 4 5.31 -3.26 8.50
CA GLU A 4 4.67 -3.03 7.21
C GLU A 4 3.60 -4.05 6.83
N ASP A 5 3.55 -5.22 7.47
CA ASP A 5 2.59 -6.29 7.14
C ASP A 5 1.15 -5.92 7.53
N ARG A 6 0.96 -4.90 8.39
CA ARG A 6 -0.36 -4.43 8.83
C ARG A 6 -1.15 -3.65 7.78
N TYR A 7 -0.48 -3.21 6.71
CA TYR A 7 -1.09 -2.34 5.69
C TYR A 7 -1.50 -3.14 4.46
N LEU A 8 -2.73 -2.90 4.01
CA LEU A 8 -3.23 -3.46 2.76
C LEU A 8 -2.44 -2.90 1.59
N LYS A 9 -1.95 -3.80 0.73
CA LYS A 9 -1.23 -3.48 -0.49
C LYS A 9 -1.95 -4.18 -1.62
N PHE A 10 -2.27 -3.44 -2.67
CA PHE A 10 -2.90 -4.01 -3.85
C PHE A 10 -2.37 -3.32 -5.11
N VAL A 11 -2.54 -3.99 -6.24
CA VAL A 11 -2.18 -3.48 -7.55
C VAL A 11 -3.43 -3.52 -8.42
N ARG A 12 -3.61 -2.50 -9.26
CA ARG A 12 -4.72 -2.43 -10.22
C ARG A 12 -4.19 -1.91 -11.56
N TRP A 13 -4.73 -2.41 -12.66
CA TRP A 13 -4.54 -1.76 -13.96
C TRP A 13 -5.20 -0.38 -13.97
N SER A 14 -4.56 0.60 -14.62
CA SER A 14 -5.10 1.92 -14.90
C SER A 14 -5.09 2.12 -16.41
N ASP A 15 -6.27 2.29 -17.01
CA ASP A 15 -6.38 2.60 -18.43
C ASP A 15 -5.84 4.01 -18.75
N GLU A 16 -6.00 4.96 -17.83
CA GLU A 16 -5.49 6.34 -17.95
C GLU A 16 -3.96 6.36 -18.02
N ASP A 17 -3.30 5.58 -17.15
CA ASP A 17 -1.83 5.50 -17.11
C ASP A 17 -1.26 4.43 -18.05
N SER A 18 -2.12 3.58 -18.63
CA SER A 18 -1.73 2.38 -19.38
C SER A 18 -0.68 1.53 -18.64
N ALA A 19 -0.87 1.38 -17.32
CA ALA A 19 0.09 0.73 -16.43
C ALA A 19 -0.60 0.09 -15.23
N TYR A 20 0.10 -0.86 -14.59
CA TYR A 20 -0.28 -1.34 -13.26
C TYR A 20 0.16 -0.33 -12.21
N VAL A 21 -0.76 0.04 -11.31
CA VAL A 21 -0.56 1.01 -10.24
C VAL A 21 -0.68 0.30 -8.89
N GLY A 22 0.34 0.47 -8.05
CA GLY A 22 0.37 -0.07 -6.69
C GLY A 22 -0.19 0.93 -5.67
N TYR A 23 -0.98 0.45 -4.72
CA TYR A 23 -1.67 1.26 -3.72
C TYR A 23 -1.42 0.74 -2.30
N CYS A 24 -1.28 1.66 -1.35
CA CYS A 24 -1.21 1.39 0.09
C CYS A 24 -1.82 2.60 0.82
N PRO A 25 -3.16 2.70 0.87
CA PRO A 25 -3.85 3.95 1.18
C PRO A 25 -3.58 4.47 2.59
N ASP A 26 -3.35 3.56 3.55
CA ASP A 26 -3.07 3.92 4.94
C ASP A 26 -1.72 4.64 5.13
N LEU A 27 -0.76 4.43 4.22
CA LEU A 27 0.55 5.11 4.23
C LEU A 27 0.62 6.22 3.17
N PHE A 28 -0.07 6.04 2.04
CA PHE A 28 -0.05 6.94 0.90
C PHE A 28 -1.50 7.30 0.51
N PRO A 29 -2.14 8.20 1.27
CA PRO A 29 -3.57 8.50 1.09
C PRO A 29 -3.88 9.29 -0.19
N TRP A 30 -2.86 9.87 -0.84
CA TRP A 30 -3.04 10.75 -2.00
C TRP A 30 -3.10 10.02 -3.35
N GLY A 31 -3.02 8.68 -3.39
CA GLY A 31 -3.24 7.91 -4.61
C GLY A 31 -2.26 6.76 -4.83
N GLY A 32 -1.92 6.52 -6.11
CA GLY A 32 -0.99 5.49 -6.53
C GLY A 32 0.43 5.76 -6.04
N VAL A 33 1.10 4.71 -5.57
CA VAL A 33 2.46 4.77 -5.00
C VAL A 33 3.52 4.54 -6.07
N CYS A 34 3.27 3.62 -7.00
CA CYS A 34 4.20 3.31 -8.08
C CYS A 34 3.53 2.66 -9.28
N HIS A 35 4.09 2.88 -10.47
CA HIS A 35 3.66 2.23 -11.71
C HIS A 35 4.62 1.11 -12.13
N GLY A 36 4.11 0.14 -12.90
CA GLY A 36 4.89 -0.91 -13.54
C GLY A 36 4.16 -1.58 -14.72
N ALA A 37 4.92 -2.32 -15.52
CA ALA A 37 4.42 -2.98 -16.73
C ALA A 37 3.68 -4.29 -16.44
N THR A 38 3.93 -4.92 -15.29
CA THR A 38 3.25 -6.15 -14.85
C THR A 38 2.79 -6.01 -13.41
N GLU A 39 1.77 -6.78 -13.05
CA GLU A 39 1.23 -6.81 -11.68
C GLU A 39 2.32 -7.19 -10.66
N GLU A 40 3.07 -8.26 -10.92
CA GLU A 40 4.12 -8.76 -10.02
C GLU A 40 5.27 -7.75 -9.83
N ALA A 41 5.74 -7.13 -10.90
CA ALA A 41 6.82 -6.14 -10.83
C ALA A 41 6.37 -4.92 -10.02
N THR A 42 5.12 -4.49 -10.22
CA THR A 42 4.52 -3.37 -9.49
C THR A 42 4.36 -3.71 -8.01
N TYR A 43 3.87 -4.91 -7.68
CA TYR A 43 3.72 -5.35 -6.30
C TYR A 43 5.08 -5.47 -5.59
N ARG A 44 6.10 -5.99 -6.27
CA ARG A 44 7.48 -6.04 -5.74
C ARG A 44 7.99 -4.65 -5.40
N LYS A 45 7.82 -3.68 -6.30
CA LYS A 45 8.22 -2.27 -6.09
C LYS A 45 7.43 -1.63 -4.93
N LEU A 46 6.11 -1.83 -4.89
CA LEU A 46 5.24 -1.34 -3.84
C LEU A 46 5.69 -1.83 -2.45
N ARG A 47 6.05 -3.11 -2.32
CA ARG A 47 6.55 -3.67 -1.04
C ARG A 47 7.85 -3.02 -0.56
N ILE A 48 8.73 -2.61 -1.47
CA ILE A 48 9.98 -1.92 -1.14
C ILE A 48 9.65 -0.53 -0.59
N LEU A 49 8.86 0.25 -1.31
CA LEU A 49 8.47 1.62 -0.92
C LEU A 49 7.73 1.65 0.41
N VAL A 50 6.80 0.72 0.63
CA VAL A 50 6.07 0.62 1.90
C VAL A 50 7.02 0.29 3.06
N ARG A 51 8.01 -0.59 2.87
CA ARG A 51 9.02 -0.87 3.90
C ARG A 51 9.88 0.36 4.20
N GLU A 52 10.28 1.10 3.16
CA GLU A 52 11.08 2.31 3.30
C GLU A 52 10.33 3.40 4.08
N GLU A 53 9.06 3.62 3.79
CA GLU A 53 8.22 4.60 4.49
C GLU A 53 8.05 4.25 5.97
N VAL A 54 7.76 2.98 6.26
CA VAL A 54 7.69 2.48 7.64
C VAL A 54 9.01 2.67 8.40
N ALA A 55 10.14 2.42 7.73
CA ALA A 55 11.47 2.63 8.31
C ALA A 55 11.77 4.12 8.52
N GLN A 56 11.35 5.01 7.61
CA GLN A 56 11.46 6.46 7.73
C GLN A 56 10.68 6.99 8.93
N LEU A 57 9.40 6.61 9.08
CA LEU A 57 8.56 6.99 10.23
C LEU A 57 9.18 6.52 11.54
N SER A 58 9.68 5.29 11.56
CA SER A 58 10.36 4.71 12.74
C SER A 58 11.61 5.50 13.12
N ARG A 59 12.46 5.88 12.14
CA ARG A 59 13.65 6.72 12.36
C ARG A 59 13.29 8.10 12.90
N LYS A 60 12.18 8.68 12.43
CA LYS A 60 11.66 9.97 12.90
C LYS A 60 10.93 9.88 14.24
N ARG A 61 10.82 8.68 14.85
CA ARG A 61 10.01 8.41 16.06
C ARG A 61 8.54 8.85 15.90
N GLN A 62 8.03 8.81 14.68
CA GLN A 62 6.63 9.09 14.40
C GLN A 62 5.81 7.82 14.58
N LEU A 63 4.55 8.00 14.98
CA LEU A 63 3.62 6.89 15.07
C LEU A 63 3.27 6.39 13.67
N LEU A 64 3.21 5.07 13.53
CA LEU A 64 2.70 4.43 12.34
C LEU A 64 1.18 4.67 12.24
N PRO A 65 0.66 5.09 11.07
CA PRO A 65 -0.78 5.23 10.85
C PRO A 65 -1.56 3.96 11.22
N ALA A 66 -2.76 4.13 11.76
CA ALA A 66 -3.66 3.00 11.99
C ALA A 66 -4.18 2.49 10.63
N PRO A 67 -4.15 1.16 10.37
CA PRO A 67 -4.70 0.61 9.15
C PRO A 67 -6.24 0.74 9.18
N ASN A 68 -6.78 1.51 8.24
CA ASN A 68 -8.23 1.71 8.07
C ASN A 68 -8.74 1.03 6.79
N THR A 69 -7.86 0.72 5.85
CA THR A 69 -8.23 0.08 4.58
C THR A 69 -8.57 -1.39 4.81
N ARG A 70 -9.82 -1.77 4.52
CA ARG A 70 -10.31 -3.15 4.68
C ARG A 70 -10.26 -3.92 3.37
N ALA A 71 -9.70 -5.13 3.39
CA ALA A 71 -9.59 -6.00 2.23
C ALA A 71 -10.96 -6.53 1.75
N MET A 72 -11.92 -6.66 2.66
CA MET A 72 -13.31 -7.00 2.39
C MET A 72 -14.22 -6.03 3.17
N ARG A 73 -15.44 -5.78 2.69
CA ARG A 73 -16.49 -5.27 3.57
C ARG A 73 -16.68 -6.34 4.65
N ASP A 74 -16.44 -6.01 5.92
CA ASP A 74 -16.84 -6.90 7.02
C ASP A 74 -18.31 -7.25 6.79
N ALA A 75 -18.63 -8.54 6.80
CA ALA A 75 -20.02 -8.94 6.92
C ALA A 75 -20.49 -8.34 8.25
N VAL A 76 -21.30 -7.28 8.18
CA VAL A 76 -22.04 -6.80 9.34
C VAL A 76 -22.94 -7.97 9.71
N LEU A 77 -22.58 -8.71 10.75
CA LEU A 77 -23.49 -9.66 11.38
C LEU A 77 -24.57 -8.79 12.03
N VAL A 78 -25.66 -8.55 11.29
CA VAL A 78 -26.89 -7.95 11.80
C VAL A 78 -27.67 -9.01 12.55
#